data_AF-A0A7V6PAE9-F1
#
_entry.id   AF-A0A7V6PAE9-F1
#
_cell.length_a   1.000
_cell.length_b   1.000
_cell.length_c   1.000
_cell.angle_alpha   90.00
_cell.angle_beta   90.00
_cell.angle_gamma   90.00
#
_symmetry.space_group_name_H-M   'P 1'
#
loop_
_entity.id
_entity.type
_entity.pdbx_description
1 polymer ?
#
loop_
_entity_poly.entity_id
_entity_poly.type
_entity_poly.pdbx_seq_one_letter_code
_entity_poly.pdbx_strand_id
1 'polypeptide(L)'
;KLAPYQNATGLQVSSAVLAGMVWALENPQSGIVETDEMDYRRCLEVQMQYLGPVKGHYTDWTPLEGRGHLFKEDLDTKDPWQFRNILVR
;
A
#
# COMPACT_ATOMS: atom_id res chain seq x y z
N LYS A 1 -20.94 12.03 -5.15
CA LYS A 1 -19.95 12.04 -4.04
C LYS A 1 -20.26 10.83 -3.17
N LEU A 2 -19.31 9.91 -2.94
CA LEU A 2 -19.57 8.59 -2.32
C LEU A 2 -19.82 8.65 -0.80
N ALA A 3 -19.05 9.47 -0.07
CA ALA A 3 -19.21 9.69 1.36
C ALA A 3 -18.98 11.17 1.72
N PRO A 4 -19.71 11.74 2.70
CA PRO A 4 -19.60 13.15 3.05
C PRO A 4 -18.40 13.44 3.97
N TYR A 5 -18.11 14.73 4.16
CA TYR A 5 -17.16 15.28 5.15
C TYR A 5 -15.70 14.81 5.05
N GLN A 6 -15.25 14.36 3.89
CA GLN A 6 -13.87 13.92 3.69
C GLN A 6 -13.39 14.15 2.25
N ASN A 7 -12.07 14.17 2.10
CA ASN A 7 -11.38 14.12 0.81
C ASN A 7 -11.01 12.67 0.45
N ALA A 8 -10.29 12.47 -0.66
CA ALA A 8 -9.91 11.13 -1.12
C ALA A 8 -9.03 10.37 -0.11
N THR A 9 -8.02 11.03 0.45
CA THR A 9 -7.13 10.44 1.48
C THR A 9 -7.91 10.03 2.72
N GLY A 10 -8.83 10.87 3.19
CA GLY A 10 -9.70 10.56 4.32
C GLY A 10 -10.59 9.34 4.06
N LEU A 11 -11.13 9.20 2.83
CA LEU A 11 -11.98 8.07 2.47
C LEU A 11 -11.22 6.73 2.41
N GLN A 12 -9.95 6.74 2.02
CA GLN A 12 -9.11 5.54 2.06
C GLN A 12 -8.93 5.04 3.50
N VAL A 13 -8.75 5.97 4.46
CA VAL A 13 -8.57 5.62 5.88
C VAL A 13 -9.89 5.22 6.54
N SER A 14 -10.95 6.01 6.39
CA SER A 14 -12.23 5.75 7.05
C SER A 14 -12.86 4.43 6.59
N SER A 15 -12.70 4.08 5.31
CA SER A 15 -13.15 2.79 4.78
C SER A 15 -12.32 1.60 5.27
N ALA A 16 -11.01 1.78 5.50
CA ALA A 16 -10.17 0.75 6.12
C ALA A 16 -10.60 0.47 7.57
N VAL A 17 -10.88 1.53 8.33
CA VAL A 17 -11.40 1.42 9.70
C VAL A 17 -12.75 0.70 9.70
N LEU A 18 -13.66 1.05 8.79
CA LEU A 18 -14.94 0.35 8.63
C LEU A 18 -14.76 -1.15 8.36
N ALA A 19 -13.87 -1.52 7.44
CA ALA A 19 -13.57 -2.92 7.14
C ALA A 19 -13.02 -3.67 8.37
N GLY A 20 -12.12 -3.04 9.13
CA GLY A 20 -11.59 -3.62 10.35
C GLY A 20 -12.64 -3.77 11.46
N MET A 21 -13.57 -2.83 11.59
CA MET A 21 -14.71 -2.96 12.51
C MET A 21 -15.62 -4.13 12.13
N VAL A 22 -15.92 -4.32 10.84
CA VAL A 22 -16.68 -5.47 10.35
C VAL A 22 -15.95 -6.78 10.68
N TRP A 23 -14.65 -6.85 10.35
CA TRP A 23 -13.85 -8.04 10.62
C TRP A 23 -13.78 -8.36 12.12
N ALA A 24 -13.62 -7.36 12.99
CA ALA A 24 -13.58 -7.55 14.44
C ALA A 24 -14.91 -8.06 15.01
N LEU A 25 -16.06 -7.61 14.46
CA LEU A 25 -17.38 -8.12 14.82
C LEU A 25 -17.59 -9.57 14.36
N GLU A 26 -17.04 -9.94 13.21
CA GLU A 26 -17.09 -11.30 12.67
C GLU A 26 -16.11 -12.25 13.39
N ASN A 27 -15.02 -11.72 13.96
CA ASN A 27 -13.95 -12.47 14.62
C ASN A 27 -13.65 -11.93 16.04
N PRO A 28 -14.63 -11.94 16.97
CA PRO A 28 -14.55 -11.21 18.24
C PRO A 28 -13.56 -11.79 19.27
N GLN A 29 -13.04 -13.00 19.03
CA GLN A 29 -12.16 -13.72 19.95
C GLN A 29 -10.72 -13.87 19.44
N SER A 30 -10.34 -13.12 18.40
CA SER A 30 -9.01 -13.20 17.78
C SER A 30 -7.87 -12.58 18.61
N GLY A 31 -8.18 -11.96 19.75
CA GLY A 31 -7.19 -11.29 20.59
C GLY A 31 -6.72 -9.95 20.00
N ILE A 32 -5.50 -9.54 20.36
CA ILE A 32 -4.84 -8.38 19.77
C ILE A 32 -4.20 -8.83 18.46
N VAL A 33 -4.57 -8.18 17.35
CA VAL A 33 -4.10 -8.52 16.00
C VAL A 33 -3.66 -7.26 15.24
N GLU A 34 -2.77 -7.46 14.27
CA GLU A 34 -2.41 -6.48 13.25
C GLU A 34 -3.11 -6.77 11.91
N THR A 35 -3.03 -5.82 10.96
CA THR A 35 -3.71 -5.94 9.66
C THR A 35 -3.27 -7.15 8.84
N ASP A 36 -2.03 -7.61 9.02
CA ASP A 36 -1.45 -8.76 8.33
C ASP A 36 -2.04 -10.10 8.79
N GLU A 37 -2.68 -10.13 9.97
CA GLU A 37 -3.31 -11.31 10.55
C GLU A 37 -4.81 -11.41 10.22
N MET A 38 -5.38 -10.38 9.59
CA MET A 38 -6.79 -10.31 9.23
C MET A 38 -7.06 -10.97 7.87
N ASP A 39 -8.29 -11.42 7.64
CA ASP A 39 -8.69 -11.91 6.31
C ASP A 39 -8.78 -10.72 5.33
N TYR A 40 -7.72 -10.57 4.53
CA TYR A 40 -7.61 -9.50 3.56
C TYR A 40 -8.73 -9.51 2.52
N ARG A 41 -9.27 -10.68 2.16
CA ARG A 41 -10.37 -10.77 1.17
C ARG A 41 -11.64 -10.19 1.75
N ARG A 42 -11.96 -10.53 3.00
CA ARG A 42 -13.14 -9.99 3.68
C ARG A 42 -13.03 -8.49 3.92
N CYS A 43 -11.85 -8.04 4.34
CA CYS A 43 -11.61 -6.60 4.55
C CYS A 43 -11.75 -5.82 3.23
N LEU A 44 -11.17 -6.33 2.14
CA LEU A 44 -11.32 -5.71 0.82
C LEU A 44 -12.76 -5.78 0.30
N GLU A 45 -13.47 -6.88 0.50
CA GLU A 45 -14.89 -6.98 0.10
C GLU A 45 -15.72 -5.81 0.66
N VAL A 46 -15.48 -5.44 1.93
CA VAL A 46 -16.11 -4.27 2.56
C VAL A 46 -15.56 -2.96 1.97
N GLN A 47 -14.24 -2.83 1.86
CA GLN A 47 -13.57 -1.56 1.54
C GLN A 47 -13.67 -1.15 0.06
N MET A 48 -13.71 -2.11 -0.87
CA MET A 48 -13.53 -1.90 -2.31
C MET A 48 -14.49 -0.87 -2.93
N GLN A 49 -15.72 -0.78 -2.41
CA GLN A 49 -16.71 0.19 -2.86
C GLN A 49 -16.33 1.66 -2.59
N TYR A 50 -15.31 1.91 -1.76
CA TYR A 50 -14.84 3.24 -1.37
C TYR A 50 -13.48 3.62 -1.96
N LEU A 51 -12.78 2.69 -2.63
CA LEU A 51 -11.40 2.89 -3.11
C LEU A 51 -11.32 3.46 -4.53
N GLY A 52 -12.44 3.51 -5.25
CA GLY A 52 -12.42 3.80 -6.68
C GLY A 52 -11.72 2.68 -7.47
N PRO A 53 -11.02 2.99 -8.57
CA PRO A 53 -10.32 1.97 -9.36
C PRO A 53 -9.10 1.40 -8.61
N VAL A 54 -9.12 0.11 -8.32
CA VAL A 54 -7.97 -0.65 -7.80
C VAL A 54 -7.41 -1.51 -8.93
N LYS A 55 -6.14 -1.26 -9.31
CA LYS A 55 -5.51 -1.86 -10.50
C LYS A 55 -4.09 -2.32 -10.20
N GLY A 56 -3.68 -3.41 -10.86
CA GLY A 56 -2.29 -3.85 -10.91
C GLY A 56 -1.60 -3.39 -12.19
N HIS A 57 -0.37 -2.88 -12.08
CA HIS A 57 0.45 -2.45 -13.20
C HIS A 57 1.87 -2.99 -13.04
N TYR A 58 2.39 -3.66 -14.08
CA TYR A 58 3.80 -4.02 -14.17
C TYR A 58 4.60 -2.90 -14.84
N THR A 59 5.88 -2.77 -14.50
CA THR A 59 6.81 -1.79 -15.09
C THR A 59 8.22 -2.38 -15.14
N ASP A 60 9.00 -2.00 -16.15
CA ASP A 60 10.41 -2.35 -16.26
C ASP A 60 11.32 -1.36 -15.50
N TRP A 61 10.73 -0.30 -14.92
CA TRP A 61 11.47 0.71 -14.13
C TRP A 61 12.24 0.06 -12.99
N THR A 62 13.48 0.51 -12.80
CA THR A 62 14.29 0.18 -11.63
C THR A 62 14.96 1.44 -11.06
N PRO A 63 15.39 1.44 -9.79
CA PRO A 63 16.13 2.57 -9.21
C PRO A 63 17.46 2.93 -9.90
N LEU A 64 17.93 2.10 -10.84
CA LEU A 64 19.15 2.34 -11.63
C LEU A 64 18.90 3.08 -12.95
N GLU A 65 17.65 3.20 -13.39
CA GLU A 65 17.32 3.84 -14.67
C GLU A 65 17.77 5.31 -14.67
N GLY A 66 18.62 5.69 -15.63
CA GLY A 66 19.10 7.07 -15.79
C GLY A 66 20.11 7.57 -14.75
N ARG A 67 20.74 6.68 -13.96
CA ARG A 67 21.72 7.07 -12.92
C ARG A 67 23.18 6.95 -13.37
N GLY A 68 24.06 7.67 -12.70
CA GLY A 68 25.52 7.60 -12.84
C GLY A 68 26.10 8.41 -14.01
N HIS A 69 25.33 9.32 -14.61
CA HIS A 69 25.74 10.05 -15.81
C HIS A 69 26.68 11.23 -15.53
N LEU A 70 26.27 12.17 -14.67
CA LEU A 70 27.00 13.43 -14.44
C LEU A 70 27.95 13.37 -13.23
N PHE A 71 27.60 12.58 -12.23
CA PHE A 71 28.38 12.41 -11.01
C PHE A 71 28.52 10.93 -10.70
N LYS A 72 29.62 10.57 -10.04
CA LYS A 72 29.82 9.20 -9.56
C LYS A 72 28.85 8.93 -8.43
N GLU A 73 28.10 7.85 -8.54
CA GLU A 73 27.13 7.40 -7.54
C GLU A 73 27.54 6.04 -6.98
N ASP A 74 27.20 5.82 -5.72
CA ASP A 74 27.51 4.60 -4.99
C ASP A 74 26.44 3.53 -5.25
N LEU A 75 26.49 2.91 -6.44
CA LEU A 75 25.45 1.99 -6.92
C LEU A 75 25.87 0.53 -6.84
N ASP A 76 24.88 -0.34 -6.62
CA ASP A 76 24.98 -1.78 -6.89
C ASP A 76 24.33 -2.11 -8.24
N THR A 77 25.13 -2.41 -9.25
CA THR A 77 24.66 -2.72 -10.61
C THR A 77 24.30 -4.20 -10.82
N LYS A 78 24.58 -5.08 -9.83
CA LYS A 78 24.26 -6.51 -9.93
C LYS A 78 22.82 -6.78 -9.49
N ASP A 79 22.30 -5.96 -8.58
CA ASP A 79 20.93 -6.04 -8.09
C ASP A 79 20.31 -4.63 -8.02
N PRO A 80 19.43 -4.28 -8.97
CA PRO A 80 18.82 -2.95 -9.04
C PRO A 80 18.02 -2.55 -7.79
N TRP A 81 17.48 -3.51 -7.04
CA TRP A 81 16.54 -3.26 -5.93
C TRP A 81 17.21 -3.16 -4.56
N GLN A 82 18.54 -3.23 -4.50
CA GLN A 82 19.26 -2.98 -3.27
C GLN A 82 18.90 -1.60 -2.70
N PHE A 83 18.65 -1.54 -1.39
CA PHE A 83 18.29 -0.29 -0.71
C PHE A 83 19.32 0.83 -0.94
N ARG A 84 20.58 0.46 -1.15
CA ARG A 84 21.68 1.35 -1.59
C ARG A 84 21.32 2.18 -2.82
N ASN A 85 20.57 1.62 -3.77
CA ASN A 85 20.15 2.29 -5.00
C ASN A 85 18.86 3.12 -4.81
N ILE A 86 18.06 2.86 -3.78
CA ILE A 86 16.80 3.59 -3.52
C ILE A 86 17.06 4.82 -2.65
N LEU A 87 17.90 4.68 -1.63
CA LEU A 87 18.22 5.77 -0.72
C LEU A 87 18.97 6.88 -1.45
N VAL A 88 18.37 8.08 -1.50
CA VAL A 88 19.05 9.30 -1.94
C VAL A 88 20.03 9.72 -0.84
N ARG A 89 21.30 9.87 -1.19
CA ARG A 89 22.41 10.20 -0.28
C ARG A 89 23.09 11.49 -0.68
#